data_AF-X1K5L5-F1
#
_entry.id   AF-X1K5L5-F1
#
_cell.length_a   1.000
_cell.length_b   1.000
_cell.length_c   1.000
_cell.angle_alpha   90.00
_cell.angle_beta   90.00
_cell.angle_gamma   90.00
#
_symmetry.space_group_name_H-M   'P 1'
#
loop_
_entity.id
_entity.type
_entity.pdbx_description
1 polymer ?
#
loop_
_entity_poly.entity_id
_entity_poly.type
_entity_poly.pdbx_seq_one_letter_code
_entity_poly.pdbx_strand_id
1 'polypeptide(L)'
;MKFITHERDKVGDFQKRVLIHIPIGYIMGIASIVPFLGYGLVQLFIRYERNEDLHTEDQAWKDIFGAIVGFVMAIFTVFGVGIWLLLELL
;
A
#
# COMPACT_ATOMS: atom_id res chain seq x y z
N MET A 1 -1.23 -19.05 -13.29
CA MET A 1 -0.30 -18.35 -12.37
C MET A 1 0.75 -17.48 -13.06
N LYS A 2 0.85 -17.47 -14.41
CA LYS A 2 1.86 -16.68 -15.17
C LYS A 2 1.79 -15.15 -15.00
N PHE A 3 0.69 -14.59 -14.51
CA PHE A 3 0.51 -13.13 -14.36
C PHE A 3 1.01 -12.57 -13.01
N ILE A 4 1.34 -13.43 -12.04
CA ILE A 4 1.74 -13.01 -10.68
C ILE A 4 3.26 -13.16 -10.48
N THR A 5 3.93 -13.89 -11.37
CA THR A 5 5.34 -14.26 -11.24
C THR A 5 6.12 -13.77 -12.44
N HIS A 6 7.27 -13.12 -12.21
CA HIS A 6 8.21 -12.73 -13.25
C HIS A 6 9.41 -13.67 -13.32
N GLU A 7 10.12 -13.65 -14.46
CA GLU A 7 11.26 -14.52 -14.73
C GLU A 7 12.42 -14.32 -13.74
N ARG A 8 12.49 -13.16 -13.09
CA ARG A 8 13.50 -12.81 -12.07
C ARG A 8 13.08 -13.15 -10.64
N ASP A 9 11.86 -13.64 -10.43
CA ASP A 9 11.32 -13.83 -9.08
C ASP A 9 11.94 -15.05 -8.41
N LYS A 10 12.46 -14.84 -7.20
CA LYS A 10 12.85 -15.93 -6.32
C LYS A 10 11.62 -16.44 -5.58
N VAL A 11 11.67 -17.70 -5.16
CA VAL A 11 10.59 -18.31 -4.37
C VAL A 11 10.32 -17.45 -3.12
N GLY A 12 9.09 -16.96 -2.98
CA GLY A 12 8.66 -16.13 -1.84
C GLY A 12 8.92 -14.63 -1.99
N ASP A 13 9.52 -14.17 -3.09
CA ASP A 13 9.86 -12.75 -3.32
C ASP A 13 8.62 -11.86 -3.26
N PHE A 14 7.60 -12.21 -4.06
CA PHE A 14 6.32 -11.51 -4.09
C PHE A 14 5.69 -11.38 -2.69
N GLN A 15 5.59 -12.48 -1.95
CA GLN A 15 4.97 -12.47 -0.61
C GLN A 15 5.73 -11.56 0.36
N LYS A 16 7.07 -11.61 0.34
CA LYS A 16 7.89 -10.77 1.21
C LYS A 16 7.72 -9.29 0.87
N ARG A 17 7.79 -8.94 -0.41
CA ARG A 17 7.61 -7.56 -0.90
C ARG A 17 6.24 -7.02 -0.55
N VAL A 18 5.18 -7.79 -0.78
CA VAL A 18 3.81 -7.44 -0.38
C VAL A 18 3.71 -7.20 1.12
N LEU A 19 4.22 -8.11 1.95
CA LEU A 19 4.16 -8.00 3.41
C LEU A 19 4.88 -6.75 3.95
N ILE A 20 6.04 -6.41 3.37
CA ILE A 20 6.83 -5.23 3.77
C ILE A 20 6.11 -3.92 3.41
N HIS A 21 5.33 -3.91 2.33
CA HIS A 21 4.64 -2.71 1.85
C HIS A 21 3.24 -2.51 2.45
N ILE A 22 2.66 -3.50 3.13
CA ILE A 22 1.39 -3.34 3.85
C ILE A 22 1.45 -2.21 4.90
N PRO A 23 2.45 -2.12 5.79
CA PRO A 23 2.57 -1.00 6.74
C PRO A 23 2.63 0.37 6.06
N ILE A 24 3.35 0.49 4.94
CA ILE A 24 3.48 1.74 4.18
C ILE A 24 2.11 2.13 3.62
N GLY A 25 1.43 1.18 2.98
CA GLY A 25 0.06 1.33 2.50
C GLY A 25 -0.91 1.80 3.59
N TYR A 26 -0.82 1.18 4.76
CA TYR A 26 -1.67 1.49 5.90
C TYR A 26 -1.45 2.94 6.38
N ILE A 27 -0.20 3.36 6.52
CA ILE A 27 0.14 4.75 6.89
C ILE A 27 -0.42 5.74 5.86
N MET A 28 -0.27 5.47 4.56
CA MET A 28 -0.84 6.31 3.50
C MET A 28 -2.37 6.37 3.57
N GLY A 29 -3.03 5.27 3.89
CA GLY A 29 -4.49 5.22 4.05
C GLY A 29 -4.97 6.07 5.23
N ILE A 30 -4.31 5.98 6.39
CA ILE A 30 -4.62 6.84 7.54
C ILE A 30 -4.35 8.32 7.23
N ALA A 31 -3.22 8.62 6.59
CA ALA A 31 -2.88 9.99 6.20
C ALA A 31 -3.88 10.60 5.19
N SER A 32 -4.60 9.76 4.45
CA SER A 32 -5.63 10.19 3.48
C SER A 32 -6.91 10.71 4.13
N ILE A 33 -7.07 10.59 5.45
CA ILE A 33 -8.09 11.33 6.19
C ILE A 33 -7.86 12.85 6.05
N VAL A 34 -6.60 13.28 5.91
CA VAL A 34 -6.24 14.66 5.57
C VAL A 34 -5.99 14.73 4.06
N PRO A 35 -6.90 15.32 3.27
CA PRO A 35 -6.91 15.15 1.81
C PRO A 35 -5.58 15.47 1.11
N PHE A 36 -4.90 16.54 1.52
CA PHE A 36 -3.64 16.96 0.91
C PHE A 36 -2.45 16.06 1.29
N LEU A 37 -2.44 15.53 2.51
CA LEU A 37 -1.32 14.74 3.03
C LEU A 37 -1.30 13.34 2.40
N GLY A 38 -2.46 12.68 2.36
CA GLY A 38 -2.57 11.34 1.76
C GLY A 38 -2.21 11.33 0.28
N TYR A 39 -2.77 12.26 -0.50
CA TYR A 39 -2.45 12.35 -1.94
C TYR A 39 -0.95 12.59 -2.16
N GLY A 40 -0.34 13.49 -1.40
CA GLY A 40 1.09 13.77 -1.48
C GLY A 40 1.96 12.53 -1.20
N LEU A 41 1.63 11.77 -0.16
CA LEU A 41 2.36 10.54 0.19
C LEU A 41 2.21 9.44 -0.86
N VAL A 42 1.00 9.24 -1.39
CA VAL A 42 0.76 8.26 -2.46
C VAL A 42 1.56 8.61 -3.71
N GLN A 43 1.57 9.88 -4.11
CA GLN A 43 2.35 10.32 -5.28
C GLN A 43 3.86 10.18 -5.04
N LEU A 44 4.34 10.48 -3.83
CA LEU A 44 5.74 10.31 -3.46
C LEU A 44 6.15 8.83 -3.53
N PHE A 45 5.35 7.94 -2.93
CA PHE A 45 5.59 6.50 -2.95
C PHE A 45 5.61 5.94 -4.37
N ILE A 46 4.60 6.22 -5.19
CA ILE A 46 4.54 5.73 -6.58
C ILE A 46 5.74 6.24 -7.40
N ARG A 47 6.15 7.50 -7.20
CA ARG A 47 7.32 8.06 -7.89
C ARG A 47 8.62 7.40 -7.43
N TYR A 48 8.77 7.15 -6.14
CA TYR A 48 9.92 6.45 -5.57
C TYR A 48 10.04 5.05 -6.17
N GLU A 49 8.97 4.25 -6.09
CA GLU A 49 8.95 2.86 -6.60
C GLU A 49 9.22 2.80 -8.10
N ARG A 50 8.58 3.67 -8.89
CA ARG A 50 8.84 3.73 -10.34
C ARG A 50 10.28 4.15 -10.65
N ASN A 51 10.85 5.05 -9.85
CA ASN A 51 12.21 5.47 -10.04
C ASN A 51 13.20 4.36 -9.67
N GLU A 52 12.96 3.61 -8.60
CA GLU A 52 13.76 2.41 -8.30
C GLU A 52 13.66 1.40 -9.44
N ASP A 53 12.45 1.07 -9.90
CA ASP A 53 12.23 0.11 -10.98
C ASP A 53 12.92 0.48 -12.30
N LEU A 54 13.10 1.78 -12.59
CA LEU A 54 13.89 2.22 -13.75
C LEU A 54 15.39 1.88 -13.66
N HIS A 55 15.93 1.71 -12.45
CA HIS A 55 17.35 1.44 -12.20
C HIS A 55 17.61 -0.02 -11.82
N THR A 56 16.72 -0.63 -11.03
CA THR A 56 16.85 -2.00 -10.52
C THR A 56 16.01 -3.02 -11.28
N GLU A 57 15.01 -2.57 -12.05
CA GLU A 57 14.04 -3.38 -12.78
C GLU A 57 13.43 -4.53 -11.95
N ASP A 58 13.23 -4.25 -10.67
CA ASP A 58 12.82 -5.20 -9.63
C ASP A 58 11.30 -5.37 -9.57
N GLN A 59 10.57 -4.62 -10.40
CA GLN A 59 9.13 -4.64 -10.60
C GLN A 59 8.33 -3.97 -9.49
N ALA A 60 8.29 -2.64 -9.52
CA ALA A 60 7.54 -1.79 -8.59
C ALA A 60 6.08 -2.21 -8.34
N TRP A 61 5.44 -2.92 -9.28
CA TRP A 61 4.04 -3.32 -9.14
C TRP A 61 3.79 -4.24 -7.91
N LYS A 62 4.78 -5.02 -7.47
CA LYS A 62 4.64 -5.89 -6.29
C LYS A 62 4.56 -5.08 -4.99
N ASP A 63 5.35 -4.02 -4.91
CA ASP A 63 5.38 -3.10 -3.77
C ASP A 63 4.13 -2.24 -3.75
N ILE A 64 3.72 -1.73 -4.93
CA ILE A 64 2.44 -1.05 -5.11
C ILE A 64 1.27 -1.95 -4.69
N PHE A 65 1.30 -3.25 -5.03
CA PHE A 65 0.25 -4.18 -4.61
C PHE A 65 0.19 -4.31 -3.08
N GLY A 66 1.32 -4.51 -2.41
CA GLY A 66 1.38 -4.55 -0.93
C GLY A 66 0.88 -3.26 -0.29
N ALA A 67 1.25 -2.12 -0.85
CA ALA A 67 0.77 -0.82 -0.40
C ALA A 67 -0.75 -0.66 -0.61
N ILE A 68 -1.33 -1.14 -1.71
CA ILE A 68 -2.78 -1.12 -1.93
C ILE A 68 -3.50 -1.95 -0.87
N VAL A 69 -3.00 -3.15 -0.55
CA VAL A 69 -3.59 -4.00 0.50
C VAL A 69 -3.60 -3.26 1.84
N GLY A 70 -2.46 -2.67 2.23
CA GLY A 70 -2.37 -1.87 3.45
C GLY A 70 -3.31 -0.67 3.46
N PHE A 71 -3.42 0.04 2.33
CA PHE A 71 -4.29 1.20 2.19
C PHE A 71 -5.76 0.84 2.39
N VAL A 72 -6.21 -0.26 1.80
CA VAL A 72 -7.58 -0.79 1.97
C VAL A 72 -7.84 -1.18 3.43
N MET A 73 -6.87 -1.81 4.11
CA MET A 73 -6.98 -2.12 5.54
C MET A 73 -7.15 -0.86 6.39
N ALA A 74 -6.42 0.21 6.07
CA ALA A 74 -6.56 1.49 6.77
C ALA A 74 -7.93 2.12 6.56
N ILE A 75 -8.47 2.08 5.34
CA ILE A 75 -9.85 2.53 5.06
C ILE A 75 -10.84 1.80 5.95
N PHE A 76 -10.81 0.46 5.97
CA PHE A 76 -11.73 -0.31 6.81
C PHE A 76 -11.57 0.00 8.29
N THR A 77 -10.34 0.26 8.75
CA THR A 77 -10.09 0.65 10.14
C THR A 77 -10.71 2.01 10.47
N VAL A 78 -10.51 3.02 9.61
CA VAL A 78 -11.08 4.36 9.80
C VAL A 78 -12.60 4.33 9.81
N PHE A 79 -13.22 3.64 8.85
CA PHE A 79 -14.68 3.48 8.83
C PHE A 79 -15.19 2.71 10.04
N GLY A 80 -14.54 1.62 10.42
CA GLY A 80 -14.90 0.83 11.59
C GLY A 80 -14.86 1.63 12.88
N VAL A 81 -13.77 2.38 13.11
CA VAL A 81 -13.63 3.29 14.26
C VAL A 81 -14.67 4.40 14.21
N GLY A 82 -14.92 5.00 13.04
CA GLY A 82 -15.92 6.04 12.87
C GLY A 82 -17.33 5.57 13.20
N ILE A 83 -17.71 4.36 12.76
CA ILE A 83 -18.99 3.73 13.09
C ILE A 83 -19.09 3.46 14.59
N TRP A 84 -18.05 2.88 15.18
CA TRP A 84 -18.02 2.57 16.62
C TRP A 84 -18.21 3.85 17.46
N LEU A 85 -17.47 4.92 17.17
CA LEU A 85 -17.63 6.20 17.85
C LEU A 85 -19.03 6.79 17.69
N LEU A 86 -19.62 6.68 16.50
CA LEU A 86 -20.98 7.17 16.25
C LEU A 86 -22.03 6.39 17.05
N LEU A 87 -21.84 5.08 17.24
CA LEU A 87 -22.74 4.26 18.06
C LEU A 87 -22.63 4.54 19.56
N GLU A 88 -21.45 4.92 20.06
CA GLU A 88 -21.29 5.28 21.48
C GLU A 88 -21.76 6.71 21.83
N LEU A 89 -21.87 7.58 20.83
CA LEU A 89 -22.36 8.95 20.97
C LEU A 89 -23.88 9.10 20.88
N LEU A 90 -24.60 8.07 20.42
CA LEU A 90 -26.06 8.01 20.27
C LEU A 90 -26.73 7.31 21.45
#